data_AF-A0A9X2CCR7-F1
#
_entry.id   AF-A0A9X2CCR7-F1
#
_cell.length_a   1.000
_cell.length_b   1.000
_cell.length_c   1.000
_cell.angle_alpha   90.00
_cell.angle_beta   90.00
_cell.angle_gamma   90.00
#
_symmetry.space_group_name_H-M   'P 1'
#
loop_
_entity.id
_entity.type
_entity.pdbx_description
1 polymer ?
#
loop_
_entity_poly.entity_id
_entity_poly.type
_entity_poly.pdbx_seq_one_letter_code
_entity_poly.pdbx_strand_id
1 'polypeptide(L)'
;MSNNSHPKWSDFCATRTYPERYKAYLSFCNDYVSWSLEKSDKCRKLAVVALFWAINGLVLYLIGKAGFFDLRVNDESAIVATLFAIPTIIIWISKIYDPDISVLNDLKSQDYLTLLIMYLPLISHLFGVDIELLLPSLSCLGLSISILMYLINRLEGFTRSWSRYRTAGFQVQLNHARFESGHLRENEANERLLEIIEQEVVSRHKDIIDDFHFFGDKVNGFIPKK
;
A
#
# COMPACT_ATOMS: atom_id res chain seq x y z
N MET A 1 -4.57 9.40 21.33
CA MET A 1 -3.35 8.89 20.66
C MET A 1 -2.77 7.79 21.54
N SER A 2 -3.26 6.56 21.41
CA SER A 2 -2.71 5.40 22.12
C SER A 2 -1.56 4.80 21.30
N ASN A 3 -0.52 4.35 22.01
CA ASN A 3 0.69 3.77 21.45
C ASN A 3 0.41 2.75 20.34
N ASN A 4 1.18 2.88 19.24
CA ASN A 4 1.25 2.00 18.07
C ASN A 4 1.79 0.60 18.41
N SER A 5 1.22 -0.11 19.39
CA SER A 5 1.45 -1.53 19.56
C SER A 5 0.35 -2.30 18.85
N HIS A 6 0.72 -3.30 18.05
CA HIS A 6 -0.22 -4.29 17.52
C HIS A 6 -1.21 -4.70 18.61
N PRO A 7 -2.51 -4.79 18.30
CA PRO A 7 -3.46 -5.23 19.29
C PRO A 7 -3.11 -6.67 19.73
N LYS A 8 -3.05 -6.90 21.04
CA LYS A 8 -2.40 -8.09 21.60
C LYS A 8 -3.40 -9.18 21.91
N TRP A 9 -3.01 -10.42 21.57
CA TRP A 9 -3.75 -11.65 21.86
C TRP A 9 -4.15 -11.83 23.33
N SER A 10 -3.32 -11.32 24.24
CA SER A 10 -3.56 -11.35 25.70
C SER A 10 -4.83 -10.63 26.14
N ASP A 11 -5.35 -9.71 25.31
CA ASP A 11 -6.48 -8.86 25.67
C ASP A 11 -7.83 -9.60 25.58
N PHE A 12 -7.83 -10.81 25.00
CA PHE A 12 -9.02 -11.66 24.78
C PHE A 12 -9.11 -12.85 25.76
N CYS A 13 -8.00 -13.24 26.40
CA CYS A 13 -7.94 -14.43 27.26
C CYS A 13 -8.37 -14.17 28.72
N ALA A 14 -8.66 -12.92 29.09
CA ALA A 14 -9.19 -12.61 30.42
C ALA A 14 -10.62 -13.16 30.58
N THR A 15 -10.93 -13.74 31.74
CA THR A 15 -12.28 -14.22 32.09
C THR A 15 -13.31 -13.10 31.99
N ARG A 16 -14.02 -13.08 30.86
CA ARG A 16 -15.11 -12.16 30.52
C ARG A 16 -16.34 -12.94 30.08
N THR A 17 -17.52 -12.33 30.22
CA THR A 17 -18.79 -12.85 29.68
C THR A 17 -18.75 -12.91 28.15
N TYR A 18 -19.62 -13.72 27.52
CA TYR A 18 -19.65 -13.79 26.04
C TYR A 18 -19.82 -12.41 25.37
N PRO A 19 -20.76 -11.54 25.79
CA PRO A 19 -20.96 -10.23 25.14
C PRO A 19 -19.72 -9.32 25.22
N GLU A 20 -18.95 -9.41 26.30
CA GLU A 20 -17.71 -8.65 26.47
C GLU A 20 -16.60 -9.18 25.55
N ARG A 21 -16.47 -10.51 25.42
CA ARG A 21 -15.50 -11.13 24.48
C ARG A 21 -15.84 -10.78 23.04
N TYR A 22 -17.12 -10.88 22.67
CA TYR A 22 -17.63 -10.47 21.37
C TYR A 22 -17.25 -9.03 21.04
N LYS A 23 -17.58 -8.07 21.94
CA LYS A 23 -17.29 -6.65 21.71
C LYS A 23 -15.79 -6.39 21.59
N ALA A 24 -14.98 -6.99 22.46
CA ALA A 24 -13.53 -6.83 22.42
C ALA A 24 -12.95 -7.35 21.10
N TYR A 25 -13.34 -8.55 20.68
CA TYR A 25 -12.81 -9.15 19.45
C TYR A 25 -13.35 -8.47 18.18
N LEU A 26 -14.60 -8.01 18.17
CA LEU A 26 -15.12 -7.22 17.05
C LEU A 26 -14.39 -5.88 16.91
N SER A 27 -14.13 -5.19 18.02
CA SER A 27 -13.32 -3.96 18.02
C SER A 27 -11.93 -4.22 17.44
N PHE A 28 -11.29 -5.31 17.90
CA PHE A 28 -10.00 -5.75 17.38
C PHE A 28 -10.02 -5.96 15.86
N CYS A 29 -11.01 -6.69 15.33
CA CYS A 29 -11.13 -6.92 13.89
C CYS A 29 -11.28 -5.60 13.13
N ASN A 30 -12.12 -4.68 13.61
CA ASN A 30 -12.34 -3.39 12.97
C ASN A 30 -11.08 -2.50 12.97
N ASP A 31 -10.36 -2.47 14.09
CA ASP A 31 -9.10 -1.74 14.21
C ASP A 31 -8.05 -2.31 13.26
N TYR A 32 -7.96 -3.64 13.15
CA TYR A 32 -7.01 -4.30 12.26
C TYR A 32 -7.36 -4.11 10.78
N VAL A 33 -8.65 -4.13 10.43
CA VAL A 33 -9.14 -3.83 9.08
C VAL A 33 -8.75 -2.41 8.69
N SER A 34 -9.01 -1.44 9.57
CA SER A 34 -8.71 -0.02 9.32
C SER A 34 -7.20 0.20 9.19
N TRP A 35 -6.42 -0.37 10.10
CA TRP A 35 -4.95 -0.30 10.06
C TRP A 35 -4.38 -0.94 8.78
N SER A 36 -4.86 -2.13 8.41
CA SER A 36 -4.37 -2.84 7.21
C SER A 36 -4.71 -2.07 5.94
N LEU A 37 -5.91 -1.49 5.86
CA LEU A 37 -6.33 -0.66 4.74
C LEU A 37 -5.44 0.59 4.61
N GLU A 38 -5.22 1.29 5.72
CA GLU A 38 -4.38 2.49 5.75
C GLU A 38 -2.93 2.20 5.30
N LYS A 39 -2.35 1.09 5.78
CA LYS A 39 -0.98 0.68 5.41
C LYS A 39 -0.89 0.24 3.95
N SER A 40 -1.86 -0.54 3.47
CA SER A 40 -1.96 -0.95 2.07
C SER A 40 -2.07 0.27 1.16
N ASP A 41 -2.91 1.24 1.52
CA ASP A 41 -3.08 2.47 0.74
C ASP A 41 -1.82 3.30 0.69
N LYS A 42 -1.10 3.46 1.80
CA LYS A 42 0.21 4.15 1.81
C LYS A 42 1.21 3.48 0.86
N CYS A 43 1.33 2.16 0.91
CA CYS A 43 2.23 1.42 0.02
C CYS A 43 1.82 1.56 -1.45
N ARG A 44 0.53 1.42 -1.76
CA ARG A 44 -0.02 1.60 -3.12
C ARG A 44 0.23 3.01 -3.64
N LYS A 45 -0.02 4.03 -2.83
CA LYS A 45 0.19 5.44 -3.19
C LYS A 45 1.65 5.70 -3.54
N LEU A 46 2.58 5.31 -2.66
CA LEU A 46 4.01 5.45 -2.90
C LEU A 46 4.47 4.66 -4.14
N ALA A 47 3.94 3.45 -4.34
CA ALA A 47 4.29 2.64 -5.50
C ALA A 47 3.86 3.28 -6.82
N VAL A 48 2.66 3.88 -6.87
CA VAL A 48 2.15 4.58 -8.06
C VAL A 48 2.94 5.86 -8.34
N VAL A 49 3.21 6.66 -7.32
CA VAL A 49 4.00 7.89 -7.45
C VAL A 49 5.44 7.59 -7.91
N ALA A 50 6.05 6.52 -7.38
CA ALA A 50 7.36 6.09 -7.81
C ALA A 50 7.37 5.51 -9.24
N LEU A 51 6.34 4.76 -9.62
CA LEU A 51 6.18 4.26 -10.99
C LEU A 51 5.96 5.42 -11.98
N PHE A 52 5.26 6.45 -11.54
CA PHE A 52 5.08 7.65 -12.32
C PHE A 52 6.43 8.31 -12.64
N TRP A 53 7.29 8.53 -11.63
CA TRP A 53 8.66 9.00 -11.87
C TRP A 53 9.45 8.09 -12.79
N ALA A 54 9.32 6.78 -12.61
CA ALA A 54 9.97 5.79 -13.46
C ALA A 54 9.71 6.03 -14.95
N ILE A 55 8.42 6.14 -15.28
CA ILE A 55 7.94 6.31 -16.65
C ILE A 55 8.33 7.69 -17.18
N ASN A 56 8.18 8.75 -16.39
CA ASN A 56 8.45 10.11 -16.87
C ASN A 56 9.93 10.36 -17.09
N GLY A 57 10.80 9.91 -16.18
CA GLY A 57 12.25 9.99 -16.39
C GLY A 57 12.67 9.26 -17.68
N LEU A 58 12.06 8.10 -17.95
CA LEU A 58 12.41 7.27 -19.09
C LEU A 58 11.91 7.90 -20.40
N VAL A 59 10.66 8.35 -20.42
CA VAL A 59 10.06 9.00 -21.58
C VAL A 59 10.81 10.28 -21.93
N LEU A 60 11.12 11.13 -20.95
CA LEU A 60 11.87 12.37 -21.18
C LEU A 60 13.29 12.09 -21.67
N TYR A 61 13.97 11.07 -21.11
CA TYR A 61 15.29 10.67 -21.56
C TYR A 61 15.25 10.17 -23.03
N LEU A 62 14.27 9.35 -23.37
CA LEU A 62 14.12 8.80 -24.72
C LEU A 62 13.77 9.89 -25.75
N ILE A 63 12.87 10.81 -25.42
CA ILE A 63 12.50 11.93 -26.29
C ILE A 63 13.71 12.85 -26.53
N GLY A 64 14.48 13.13 -25.48
CA GLY A 64 15.71 13.92 -25.59
C GLY A 64 16.80 13.21 -26.42
N LYS A 65 16.95 11.88 -26.28
CA LYS A 65 17.85 11.10 -27.15
C LYS A 65 17.38 11.00 -28.60
N ALA A 66 16.08 11.05 -28.85
CA ALA A 66 15.49 11.03 -30.19
C ALA A 66 15.60 12.38 -30.92
N GLY A 67 16.17 13.43 -30.28
CA GLY A 67 16.44 14.72 -30.91
C GLY A 67 15.22 15.64 -31.04
N PHE A 68 14.11 15.34 -30.35
CA PHE A 68 12.95 16.23 -30.31
C PHE A 68 13.24 17.53 -29.55
N PHE A 69 14.14 17.47 -28.57
CA PHE A 69 14.80 18.60 -27.92
C PHE A 69 16.23 18.16 -27.68
N ASP A 70 17.21 18.95 -28.10
CA ASP A 70 18.61 18.57 -27.95
C ASP A 70 19.01 18.71 -26.48
N LEU A 71 19.18 17.59 -25.77
CA LEU A 71 19.64 17.56 -24.37
C LEU A 71 21.02 18.21 -24.19
N ARG A 72 21.78 18.42 -25.27
CA ARG A 72 23.12 19.01 -25.27
C ARG A 72 23.16 20.48 -25.66
N VAL A 73 22.10 20.98 -26.30
CA VAL A 73 21.97 22.41 -26.60
C VAL A 73 21.17 23.03 -25.46
N ASN A 74 21.71 24.10 -24.87
CA ASN A 74 21.17 24.88 -23.77
C ASN A 74 19.82 25.59 -24.11
N ASP A 75 18.85 24.90 -24.70
CA ASP A 75 17.47 25.37 -24.69
C ASP A 75 16.84 24.99 -23.33
N GLU A 76 17.48 25.49 -22.27
CA GLU A 76 17.07 25.32 -20.86
C GLU A 76 15.58 25.68 -20.69
N SER A 77 15.10 26.63 -21.49
CA SER A 77 13.71 27.08 -21.52
C SER A 77 12.73 25.95 -21.88
N ALA A 78 13.05 25.14 -22.91
CA ALA A 78 12.20 24.04 -23.37
C ALA A 78 12.22 22.86 -22.39
N ILE A 79 13.39 22.58 -21.80
CA ILE A 79 13.56 21.54 -20.77
C ILE A 79 12.76 21.90 -19.51
N VAL A 80 12.94 23.10 -18.99
CA VAL A 80 12.23 23.62 -17.81
C VAL A 80 10.73 23.67 -18.08
N ALA A 81 10.29 24.13 -19.25
CA ALA A 81 8.89 24.15 -19.63
C ALA A 81 8.28 22.73 -19.66
N THR A 82 9.01 21.74 -20.17
CA THR A 82 8.53 20.35 -20.24
C THR A 82 8.46 19.71 -18.85
N LEU A 83 9.50 19.89 -18.04
CA LEU A 83 9.56 19.42 -16.64
C LEU A 83 8.50 20.08 -15.75
N PHE A 84 8.05 21.29 -16.10
CA PHE A 84 6.96 21.98 -15.42
C PHE A 84 5.57 21.57 -15.96
N ALA A 85 5.40 21.50 -17.28
CA ALA A 85 4.11 21.26 -17.92
C ALA A 85 3.55 19.87 -17.63
N ILE A 86 4.39 18.84 -17.63
CA ILE A 86 3.95 17.45 -17.43
C ILE A 86 3.29 17.26 -16.05
N PRO A 87 3.96 17.56 -14.90
CA PRO A 87 3.32 17.50 -13.59
C PRO A 87 2.03 18.34 -13.51
N THR A 88 2.03 19.53 -14.13
CA THR A 88 0.90 20.47 -14.09
C THR A 88 -0.32 19.92 -14.85
N ILE A 89 -0.12 19.34 -16.03
CA ILE A 89 -1.17 18.69 -16.82
C ILE A 89 -1.75 17.49 -16.06
N ILE A 90 -0.92 16.73 -15.36
CA ILE A 90 -1.36 15.56 -14.61
C ILE A 90 -2.15 15.95 -13.37
N ILE A 91 -1.71 16.99 -12.62
CA ILE A 91 -2.50 17.58 -11.54
C ILE A 91 -3.85 18.05 -12.10
N TRP A 92 -3.87 18.65 -13.28
CA TRP A 92 -5.10 19.12 -13.91
C TRP A 92 -6.03 17.96 -14.32
N ILE A 93 -5.51 16.91 -14.97
CA ILE A 93 -6.25 15.69 -15.30
C ILE A 93 -6.77 15.02 -14.02
N SER A 94 -5.98 14.96 -12.95
CA SER A 94 -6.40 14.37 -11.67
C SER A 94 -7.54 15.11 -10.99
N LYS A 95 -7.69 16.42 -11.25
CA LYS A 95 -8.81 17.21 -10.74
C LYS A 95 -10.08 17.03 -11.56
N ILE A 96 -9.95 16.75 -12.85
CA ILE A 96 -11.07 16.55 -13.78
C ILE A 96 -11.59 15.12 -13.73
N TYR A 97 -10.70 14.14 -13.60
CA TYR A 97 -11.05 12.74 -13.54
C TYR A 97 -11.50 12.38 -12.12
N ASP A 98 -12.68 11.79 -11.99
CA ASP A 98 -13.24 11.33 -10.72
C ASP A 98 -13.29 9.80 -10.65
N PRO A 99 -12.15 9.09 -10.71
CA PRO A 99 -12.17 7.68 -10.39
C PRO A 99 -11.87 7.51 -8.90
N ASP A 100 -12.40 6.47 -8.30
CA ASP A 100 -12.05 5.91 -6.98
C ASP A 100 -10.58 5.44 -6.87
N ILE A 101 -9.64 6.11 -7.55
CA ILE A 101 -8.20 5.88 -7.48
C ILE A 101 -7.66 6.83 -6.41
N SER A 102 -7.32 6.26 -5.25
CA SER A 102 -6.83 6.98 -4.06
C SER A 102 -5.71 8.00 -4.33
N VAL A 103 -4.91 7.78 -5.38
CA VAL A 103 -3.78 8.65 -5.78
C VAL A 103 -4.25 9.97 -6.40
N LEU A 104 -5.36 9.96 -7.17
CA LEU A 104 -5.91 11.18 -7.77
C LEU A 104 -6.66 12.02 -6.72
N ASN A 105 -7.24 11.37 -5.71
CA ASN A 105 -7.85 12.05 -4.57
C ASN A 105 -6.82 12.77 -3.67
N ASP A 106 -5.58 12.25 -3.55
CA ASP A 106 -4.50 12.96 -2.84
C ASP A 106 -3.95 14.16 -3.63
N LEU A 107 -3.94 14.07 -4.96
CA LEU A 107 -3.61 15.20 -5.84
C LEU A 107 -4.70 16.29 -5.78
N LYS A 108 -5.97 15.90 -5.59
CA LYS A 108 -7.07 16.83 -5.28
C LYS A 108 -6.91 17.47 -3.90
N SER A 109 -6.42 16.74 -2.90
CA SER A 109 -6.27 17.22 -1.52
C SER A 109 -5.05 18.13 -1.27
N GLN A 110 -4.22 18.38 -2.29
CA GLN A 110 -2.99 19.18 -2.20
C GLN A 110 -2.01 18.68 -1.12
N ASP A 111 -1.76 17.37 -1.07
CA ASP A 111 -0.66 16.87 -0.26
C ASP A 111 0.67 17.46 -0.76
N TYR A 112 1.22 18.41 0.00
CA TYR A 112 2.43 19.16 -0.34
C TYR A 112 3.62 18.24 -0.58
N LEU A 113 3.65 17.06 0.07
CA LEU A 113 4.69 16.07 -0.16
C LEU A 113 4.60 15.48 -1.57
N THR A 114 3.39 15.14 -2.02
CA THR A 114 3.14 14.61 -3.37
C THR A 114 3.46 15.66 -4.44
N LEU A 115 3.12 16.93 -4.20
CA LEU A 115 3.50 18.04 -5.09
C LEU A 115 5.02 18.24 -5.15
N LEU A 116 5.70 18.30 -4.01
CA LEU A 116 7.15 18.44 -3.91
C LEU A 116 7.87 17.32 -4.68
N ILE A 117 7.38 16.10 -4.53
CA ILE A 117 7.87 14.91 -5.23
C ILE A 117 7.67 15.07 -6.74
N MET A 118 6.49 15.45 -7.23
CA MET A 118 6.28 15.60 -8.69
C MET A 118 7.18 16.66 -9.34
N TYR A 119 7.53 17.73 -8.63
CA TYR A 119 8.43 18.79 -9.13
C TYR A 119 9.91 18.53 -8.80
N LEU A 120 10.28 17.44 -8.13
CA LEU A 120 11.66 17.13 -7.77
C LEU A 120 12.63 17.14 -8.97
N PRO A 121 12.29 16.60 -10.17
CA PRO A 121 13.19 16.65 -11.32
C PRO A 121 13.48 18.08 -11.79
N LEU A 122 12.46 18.95 -11.77
CA LEU A 122 12.61 20.38 -12.09
C LEU A 122 13.53 21.07 -11.08
N ILE A 123 13.29 20.81 -9.79
CA ILE A 123 14.09 21.38 -8.70
C ILE A 123 15.56 20.94 -8.83
N SER A 124 15.82 19.64 -9.02
CA SER A 124 17.18 19.11 -9.18
C SER A 124 17.91 19.71 -10.38
N HIS A 125 17.22 19.91 -11.51
CA HIS A 125 17.80 20.56 -12.68
C HIS A 125 18.15 22.04 -12.41
N LEU A 126 17.27 22.78 -11.70
CA LEU A 126 17.55 24.16 -11.27
C LEU A 126 18.76 24.29 -10.33
N PHE A 127 19.11 23.22 -9.61
CA PHE A 127 20.32 23.14 -8.80
C PHE A 127 21.58 22.72 -9.58
N GLY A 128 21.51 22.64 -10.91
CA GLY A 128 22.66 22.35 -11.78
C GLY A 128 22.98 20.87 -11.92
N VAL A 129 22.05 19.97 -11.59
CA VAL A 129 22.23 18.54 -11.86
C VAL A 129 22.05 18.28 -13.36
N ASP A 130 23.04 17.61 -13.95
CA ASP A 130 23.02 17.20 -15.36
C ASP A 130 21.78 16.34 -15.65
N ILE A 131 21.00 16.78 -16.62
CA ILE A 131 19.75 16.14 -16.99
C ILE A 131 19.96 14.76 -17.64
N GLU A 132 21.09 14.56 -18.35
CA GLU A 132 21.45 13.27 -18.93
C GLU A 132 21.67 12.20 -17.84
N LEU A 133 22.08 12.62 -16.64
CA LEU A 133 22.27 11.76 -15.48
C LEU A 133 21.01 11.68 -14.60
N LEU A 134 20.31 12.80 -14.43
CA LEU A 134 19.14 12.93 -13.56
C LEU A 134 17.97 12.04 -14.01
N LEU A 135 17.63 12.07 -15.31
CA LEU A 135 16.45 11.39 -15.82
C LEU A 135 16.54 9.85 -15.71
N PRO A 136 17.63 9.17 -16.13
CA PRO A 136 17.79 7.74 -15.92
C PRO A 136 17.85 7.35 -14.44
N SER A 137 18.50 8.18 -13.61
CA SER A 137 18.62 7.92 -12.17
C SER A 137 17.26 7.96 -11.47
N LEU A 138 16.44 8.97 -11.79
CA LEU A 138 15.05 9.04 -11.33
C LEU A 138 14.24 7.83 -11.81
N SER A 139 14.49 7.37 -13.04
CA SER A 139 13.82 6.18 -13.56
C SER A 139 14.12 4.92 -12.77
N CYS A 140 15.41 4.66 -12.54
CA CYS A 140 15.86 3.50 -11.77
C CYS A 140 15.39 3.56 -10.32
N LEU A 141 15.46 4.72 -9.68
CA LEU A 141 14.97 4.92 -8.30
C LEU A 141 13.46 4.74 -8.21
N GLY A 142 12.70 5.33 -9.13
CA GLY A 142 11.25 5.19 -9.21
C GLY A 142 10.81 3.73 -9.36
N LEU A 143 11.46 2.97 -10.25
CA LEU A 143 11.19 1.54 -10.40
C LEU A 143 11.51 0.77 -9.13
N SER A 144 12.67 1.03 -8.53
CA SER A 144 13.13 0.34 -7.32
C SER A 144 12.18 0.56 -6.16
N ILE A 145 11.75 1.81 -5.92
CA ILE A 145 10.78 2.14 -4.87
C ILE A 145 9.42 1.52 -5.18
N SER A 146 8.96 1.56 -6.44
CA SER A 146 7.68 0.97 -6.83
C SER A 146 7.64 -0.54 -6.56
N ILE A 147 8.70 -1.25 -6.96
CA ILE A 147 8.86 -2.69 -6.70
C ILE A 147 8.95 -2.96 -5.20
N LEU A 148 9.76 -2.19 -4.46
CA LEU A 148 9.91 -2.36 -3.01
C LEU A 148 8.58 -2.17 -2.28
N MET A 149 7.83 -1.12 -2.60
CA MET A 149 6.53 -0.84 -1.98
C MET A 149 5.47 -1.89 -2.33
N TYR A 150 5.48 -2.39 -3.56
CA TYR A 150 4.66 -3.53 -3.95
C TYR A 150 5.02 -4.79 -3.16
N LEU A 151 6.32 -5.08 -3.02
CA LEU A 151 6.82 -6.22 -2.25
C LEU A 151 6.48 -6.10 -0.77
N ILE A 152 6.68 -4.93 -0.15
CA ILE A 152 6.30 -4.68 1.25
C ILE A 152 4.80 -4.90 1.43
N ASN A 153 3.96 -4.32 0.57
CA ASN A 153 2.51 -4.50 0.64
C ASN A 153 2.09 -5.98 0.56
N ARG A 154 2.81 -6.76 -0.26
CA ARG A 154 2.56 -8.18 -0.46
C ARG A 154 3.11 -9.05 0.67
N LEU A 155 4.33 -8.79 1.14
CA LEU A 155 5.03 -9.50 2.22
C LEU A 155 4.35 -9.31 3.56
N GLU A 156 3.98 -8.07 3.87
CA GLU A 156 3.19 -7.75 5.06
C GLU A 156 1.73 -8.22 4.92
N GLY A 157 1.33 -8.58 3.69
CA GLY A 157 0.02 -9.17 3.40
C GLY A 157 -1.13 -8.26 3.83
N PHE A 158 -1.01 -6.94 3.68
CA PHE A 158 -2.02 -5.99 4.19
C PHE A 158 -3.40 -6.23 3.58
N THR A 159 -3.49 -6.53 2.29
CA THR A 159 -4.76 -6.86 1.61
C THR A 159 -5.35 -8.19 2.06
N ARG A 160 -4.50 -9.20 2.30
CA ARG A 160 -4.94 -10.50 2.84
C ARG A 160 -5.43 -10.35 4.28
N SER A 161 -4.67 -9.64 5.10
CA SER A 161 -5.04 -9.31 6.49
C SER A 161 -6.35 -8.55 6.55
N TRP A 162 -6.54 -7.55 5.68
CA TRP A 162 -7.80 -6.82 5.56
C TRP A 162 -8.98 -7.76 5.26
N SER A 163 -8.84 -8.62 4.24
CA SER A 163 -9.91 -9.56 3.85
C SER A 163 -10.22 -10.54 4.98
N ARG A 164 -9.18 -11.04 5.64
CA ARG A 164 -9.27 -12.04 6.68
C ARG A 164 -10.01 -11.49 7.92
N TYR A 165 -9.55 -10.36 8.47
CA TYR A 165 -10.19 -9.74 9.64
C TYR A 165 -11.58 -9.19 9.36
N ARG A 166 -11.87 -8.80 8.10
CA ARG A 166 -13.24 -8.43 7.70
C ARG A 166 -14.17 -9.65 7.72
N THR A 167 -13.72 -10.79 7.22
CA THR A 167 -14.46 -12.06 7.29
C THR A 167 -14.66 -12.52 8.73
N ALA A 168 -13.61 -12.48 9.55
CA ALA A 168 -13.69 -12.80 10.98
C ALA A 168 -14.71 -11.89 11.69
N GLY A 169 -14.64 -10.58 11.47
CA GLY A 169 -15.61 -9.62 12.01
C GLY A 169 -17.05 -9.96 11.63
N PHE A 170 -17.30 -10.34 10.39
CA PHE A 170 -18.62 -10.78 9.93
C PHE A 170 -19.09 -12.08 10.60
N GLN A 171 -18.21 -13.08 10.72
CA GLN A 171 -18.54 -14.34 11.41
C GLN A 171 -18.86 -14.12 12.89
N VAL A 172 -18.13 -13.22 13.55
CA VAL A 172 -18.34 -12.82 14.94
C VAL A 172 -19.70 -12.14 15.13
N GLN A 173 -20.06 -11.23 14.24
CA GLN A 173 -21.38 -10.59 14.21
C GLN A 173 -22.52 -11.61 13.99
N LEU A 174 -22.33 -12.56 13.07
CA LEU A 174 -23.30 -13.63 12.82
C LEU A 174 -23.47 -14.54 14.04
N ASN A 175 -22.37 -14.88 14.72
CA ASN A 175 -22.42 -15.65 15.95
C ASN A 175 -23.18 -14.91 17.05
N HIS A 176 -22.96 -13.60 17.17
CA HIS A 176 -23.68 -12.75 18.14
C HIS A 176 -25.17 -12.66 17.85
N ALA A 177 -25.56 -12.48 16.59
CA ALA A 177 -26.97 -12.47 16.20
C ALA A 177 -27.69 -13.80 16.52
N ARG A 178 -26.97 -14.93 16.40
CA ARG A 178 -27.49 -16.26 16.81
C ARG A 178 -27.65 -16.39 18.32
N PHE A 179 -26.74 -15.79 19.10
CA PHE A 179 -26.87 -15.70 20.54
C PHE A 179 -28.06 -14.81 20.96
N GLU A 180 -28.18 -13.60 20.42
CA GLU A 180 -29.27 -12.67 20.75
C GLU A 180 -30.65 -13.22 20.35
N SER A 181 -30.72 -14.00 19.26
CA SER A 181 -31.95 -14.68 18.85
C SER A 181 -32.26 -15.97 19.61
N GLY A 182 -31.44 -16.35 20.60
CA GLY A 182 -31.65 -17.54 21.43
C GLY A 182 -31.34 -18.87 20.73
N HIS A 183 -30.77 -18.84 19.52
CA HIS A 183 -30.35 -20.06 18.79
C HIS A 183 -29.05 -20.66 19.34
N LEU A 184 -28.31 -19.92 20.16
CA LEU A 184 -27.11 -20.38 20.83
C LEU A 184 -27.16 -20.06 22.31
N ARG A 185 -26.74 -21.03 23.12
CA ARG A 185 -26.45 -20.79 24.54
C ARG A 185 -25.11 -20.07 24.67
N GLU A 186 -24.89 -19.42 25.82
CA GLU A 186 -23.66 -18.66 26.07
C GLU A 186 -22.38 -19.50 25.90
N ASN A 187 -22.38 -20.74 26.40
CA ASN A 187 -21.23 -21.64 26.26
C ASN A 187 -20.94 -21.99 24.80
N GLU A 188 -21.97 -22.31 24.01
CA GLU A 188 -21.85 -22.62 22.58
C GLU A 188 -21.38 -21.39 21.78
N ALA A 189 -21.88 -20.21 22.15
CA ALA A 189 -21.48 -18.96 21.51
C ALA A 189 -20.01 -18.62 21.81
N ASN A 190 -19.55 -18.88 23.05
CA ASN A 190 -18.14 -18.73 23.44
C ASN A 190 -17.23 -19.73 22.71
N GLU A 191 -17.63 -20.99 22.61
CA GLU A 191 -16.87 -22.02 21.90
C GLU A 191 -16.69 -21.65 20.42
N ARG A 192 -17.78 -21.27 19.74
CA ARG A 192 -17.72 -20.80 18.35
C ARG A 192 -16.88 -19.54 18.17
N LEU A 193 -16.91 -18.63 19.15
CA LEU A 193 -16.07 -17.44 19.11
C LEU A 193 -14.58 -17.83 19.18
N LEU A 194 -14.22 -18.79 20.04
CA LEU A 194 -12.86 -19.33 20.12
C LEU A 194 -12.45 -20.04 18.84
N GLU A 195 -13.34 -20.82 18.21
CA GLU A 195 -13.07 -21.48 16.93
C GLU A 195 -12.76 -20.47 15.81
N ILE A 196 -13.55 -19.38 15.70
CA ILE A 196 -13.28 -18.31 14.72
C ILE A 196 -11.89 -17.73 14.96
N ILE A 197 -11.58 -17.45 16.22
CA ILE A 197 -10.29 -16.90 16.66
C ILE A 197 -9.13 -17.85 16.33
N GLU A 198 -9.27 -19.15 16.57
CA GLU A 198 -8.24 -20.15 16.26
C GLU A 198 -8.02 -20.32 14.76
N GLN A 199 -9.10 -20.36 13.98
CA GLN A 199 -9.04 -20.44 12.52
C GLN A 199 -8.25 -19.26 11.93
N GLU A 200 -8.40 -18.07 12.50
CA GLU A 200 -7.63 -16.88 12.14
C GLU A 200 -6.12 -17.04 12.40
N VAL A 201 -5.74 -17.60 13.54
CA VAL A 201 -4.32 -17.87 13.86
C VAL A 201 -3.72 -18.86 12.88
N VAL A 202 -4.43 -19.97 12.63
CA VAL A 202 -3.97 -21.02 11.72
C VAL A 202 -3.85 -20.49 10.30
N SER A 203 -4.84 -19.72 9.84
CA SER A 203 -4.84 -19.07 8.52
C SER A 203 -3.63 -18.15 8.37
N ARG A 204 -3.37 -17.28 9.36
CA ARG A 204 -2.19 -16.41 9.37
C ARG A 204 -0.88 -17.17 9.30
N HIS A 205 -0.77 -18.28 10.04
CA HIS A 205 0.44 -19.09 10.02
C HIS A 205 0.69 -19.72 8.65
N LYS A 206 -0.36 -20.23 8.01
CA LYS A 206 -0.30 -20.76 6.63
C LYS A 206 0.12 -19.69 5.63
N ASP A 207 -0.48 -18.49 5.70
CA ASP A 207 -0.13 -17.37 4.83
C ASP A 207 1.37 -17.04 4.89
N ILE A 208 1.95 -17.01 6.10
CA ILE A 208 3.38 -16.72 6.31
C ILE A 208 4.25 -17.82 5.70
N ILE A 209 3.90 -19.10 5.92
CA ILE A 209 4.62 -20.25 5.35
C ILE A 209 4.56 -20.22 3.82
N ASP A 210 3.38 -19.96 3.25
CA ASP A 210 3.18 -19.91 1.80
C ASP A 210 3.99 -18.76 1.17
N ASP A 211 4.08 -17.60 1.84
CA ASP A 211 4.95 -16.53 1.38
C ASP A 211 6.42 -16.95 1.41
N PHE A 212 6.90 -17.60 2.48
CA PHE A 212 8.27 -18.13 2.54
C PHE A 212 8.57 -19.11 1.41
N HIS A 213 7.65 -20.03 1.10
CA HIS A 213 7.80 -20.96 -0.02
C HIS A 213 7.82 -20.23 -1.36
N PHE A 214 6.91 -19.27 -1.58
CA PHE A 214 6.88 -18.48 -2.80
C PHE A 214 8.21 -17.75 -3.05
N PHE A 215 8.83 -17.17 -2.02
CA PHE A 215 10.15 -16.54 -2.16
C PHE A 215 11.27 -17.56 -2.35
N GLY A 216 11.27 -18.66 -1.60
CA GLY A 216 12.25 -19.73 -1.75
C GLY A 216 12.26 -20.32 -3.16
N ASP A 217 11.09 -20.62 -3.71
CA ASP A 217 10.94 -21.23 -5.04
C ASP A 217 11.25 -20.24 -6.17
N LYS A 218 10.86 -18.96 -6.01
CA LYS A 218 11.20 -17.91 -6.98
C LYS A 218 12.70 -17.63 -7.00
N VAL A 219 13.36 -17.52 -5.85
CA VAL A 219 14.82 -17.28 -5.75
C VAL A 219 15.59 -18.48 -6.29
N ASN A 220 15.15 -19.71 -5.98
CA ASN A 220 15.74 -20.93 -6.54
C ASN A 220 15.56 -21.07 -8.06
N GLY A 221 14.56 -20.41 -8.64
CA GLY A 221 14.38 -20.31 -10.10
C GLY A 221 15.33 -19.32 -10.79
N PHE A 222 15.84 -18.32 -10.08
CA PHE A 222 16.78 -17.32 -10.61
C PHE A 222 18.25 -17.75 -10.50
N ILE A 223 18.58 -18.65 -9.58
CA ILE A 223 19.92 -19.23 -9.46
C ILE A 223 19.93 -20.50 -10.32
N PRO A 224 20.61 -20.53 -11.49
CA PRO A 224 20.69 -21.74 -12.28
C PRO A 224 21.30 -22.85 -11.42
N LYS A 225 20.62 -24.00 -11.34
CA LYS A 225 21.17 -25.20 -10.75
C LYS A 225 22.44 -25.54 -11.55
N LYS A 226 23.60 -25.49 -10.88
CA LYS A 226 24.88 -25.93 -11.42
C LYS A 226 24.80 -27.38 -11.89
#